data_AF-A0A962SL97-F1
#
_entry.id   AF-A0A962SL97-F1
#
_cell.length_a   1.000
_cell.length_b   1.000
_cell.length_c   1.000
_cell.angle_alpha   90.00
_cell.angle_beta   90.00
_cell.angle_gamma   90.00
#
_symmetry.space_group_name_H-M   'P 1'
#
loop_
_entity.id
_entity.type
_entity.pdbx_description
1 polymer ?
#
loop_
_entity_poly.entity_id
_entity_poly.type
_entity_poly.pdbx_seq_one_letter_code
_entity_poly.pdbx_strand_id
1 'polypeptide(L)' 'WDHYADRWDVVTADGVLLGTRTLFHPHVNEQPFTRSLGGITIPAGITRVLIRAHDSVHGYATAVFPLELPH' A
#
# COMPACT_ATOMS: atom_id res chain seq x y z
N TRP A 1 12.44 17.68 1.62
CA TRP A 1 11.70 16.75 2.50
C TRP A 1 10.31 16.46 1.94
N ASP A 2 9.99 17.00 0.76
CA ASP A 2 8.65 17.03 0.20
C ASP A 2 8.40 15.91 -0.82
N HIS A 3 9.39 15.03 -1.03
CA HIS A 3 9.31 13.88 -1.91
C HIS A 3 9.66 12.61 -1.13
N TYR A 4 8.64 11.84 -0.79
CA TYR A 4 8.76 10.59 -0.07
C TYR A 4 7.54 9.71 -0.33
N ALA A 5 7.68 8.40 -0.13
CA ALA A 5 6.52 7.52 -0.12
C ALA A 5 5.60 7.90 1.05
N ASP A 6 4.39 8.37 0.75
CA ASP A 6 3.46 8.95 1.72
C ASP A 6 2.28 8.02 2.03
N ARG A 7 2.05 6.97 1.22
CA ARG A 7 1.11 5.89 1.55
C ARG A 7 1.29 4.66 0.68
N TRP A 8 0.64 3.58 1.10
CA TRP A 8 0.25 2.49 0.20
C TRP A 8 -1.21 2.12 0.38
N ASP A 9 -1.79 1.63 -0.71
CA ASP A 9 -3.16 1.12 -0.74
C ASP A 9 -3.14 -0.39 -0.97
N VAL A 10 -4.09 -1.08 -0.34
CA VAL A 10 -4.46 -2.46 -0.66
C VAL A 10 -5.76 -2.40 -1.45
N VAL A 11 -5.75 -2.92 -2.67
CA VAL A 11 -6.91 -2.91 -3.56
C VAL A 11 -7.19 -4.30 -4.12
N THR A 12 -8.43 -4.54 -4.52
CA THR A 12 -8.80 -5.74 -5.30
C THR A 12 -8.25 -5.66 -6.73
N ALA A 13 -8.33 -6.76 -7.49
CA ALA A 13 -7.88 -6.80 -8.88
C ALA A 13 -8.68 -5.86 -9.81
N ASP A 14 -9.94 -5.61 -9.49
CA ASP A 14 -10.83 -4.64 -10.15
C ASP A 14 -10.68 -3.19 -9.63
N GLY A 15 -9.76 -2.96 -8.68
CA GLY A 15 -9.37 -1.63 -8.23
C GLY A 15 -10.18 -1.07 -7.05
N VAL A 16 -11.01 -1.90 -6.38
CA VAL A 16 -11.74 -1.50 -5.17
C VAL A 16 -10.76 -1.34 -4.01
N LEU A 17 -10.82 -0.20 -3.33
CA LEU A 17 -9.98 0.08 -2.17
C LEU A 17 -10.44 -0.73 -0.95
N LEU A 18 -9.53 -1.53 -0.38
CA LEU A 18 -9.76 -2.32 0.84
C LEU A 18 -9.14 -1.66 2.07
N GLY A 19 -8.07 -0.89 1.90
CA GLY A 19 -7.43 -0.16 2.98
C GLY A 19 -6.27 0.70 2.50
N THR A 20 -5.96 1.73 3.28
CA THR A 20 -4.84 2.64 3.04
C THR A 20 -4.01 2.76 4.30
N ARG A 21 -2.70 2.75 4.14
CA ARG A 21 -1.76 3.12 5.20
C ARG A 21 -1.00 4.37 4.82
N THR A 22 -1.29 5.46 5.51
CA THR A 22 -0.60 6.74 5.36
C THR A 22 0.69 6.79 6.19
N LEU A 23 1.69 7.46 5.63
CA LEU A 23 2.98 7.81 6.21
C LEU A 23 3.05 9.34 6.29
N PHE A 24 2.99 9.89 7.50
CA PHE A 24 2.83 11.33 7.71
C PHE A 24 4.12 12.15 7.59
N HIS A 25 5.28 11.49 7.50
CA HIS A 25 6.56 12.17 7.41
C HIS A 25 7.58 11.33 6.63
N PRO A 26 8.65 11.94 6.11
CA PRO A 26 9.76 11.20 5.52
C PRO A 26 10.44 10.32 6.56
N HIS A 27 10.93 9.16 6.13
CA HIS A 27 11.66 8.21 6.96
C HIS A 27 13.15 8.13 6.61
N VAL A 28 13.76 9.22 6.10
CA VAL A 28 15.14 9.23 5.57
C VAL A 28 16.17 8.77 6.62
N ASN A 29 15.99 9.17 7.88
CA ASN A 29 16.91 8.84 8.98
C ASN A 29 16.55 7.54 9.73
N GLU A 30 15.46 6.86 9.32
CA GLU A 30 14.93 5.68 10.01
C GLU A 30 15.13 4.41 9.18
N GLN A 31 16.05 4.43 8.19
CA GLN A 31 16.22 3.31 7.27
C GLN A 31 17.10 2.20 7.88
N PRO A 32 16.69 0.92 7.82
CA PRO A 32 15.42 0.42 7.27
C PRO A 32 14.24 0.64 8.25
N PHE A 33 13.08 0.99 7.72
CA PHE A 33 11.85 1.11 8.51
C PHE A 33 10.78 0.11 8.07
N THR A 34 9.96 -0.32 9.02
CA THR A 34 8.82 -1.21 8.80
C THR A 34 7.56 -0.56 9.34
N ARG A 35 6.46 -0.67 8.59
CA ARG A 35 5.11 -0.27 9.00
C ARG A 35 4.12 -1.32 8.53
N SER A 36 3.02 -1.51 9.27
CA SER A 36 2.02 -2.54 8.99
C SER A 36 0.64 -1.93 8.76
N LEU A 37 -0.22 -2.63 8.01
CA LEU A 37 -1.64 -2.32 7.92
C LEU A 37 -2.40 -3.59 8.30
N GLY A 38 -3.24 -3.50 9.33
CA GLY A 38 -4.05 -4.62 9.82
C GLY A 38 -5.53 -4.26 9.81
N GLY A 39 -6.39 -5.26 10.07
CA GLY A 39 -7.84 -5.05 10.10
C GLY A 39 -8.49 -4.86 8.73
N ILE A 40 -7.80 -5.24 7.64
CA ILE A 40 -8.36 -5.21 6.30
C ILE A 40 -9.35 -6.36 6.17
N THR A 41 -10.62 -6.06 5.96
CA THR A 41 -11.62 -7.07 5.60
C THR A 41 -11.50 -7.40 4.12
N ILE A 42 -11.21 -8.66 3.82
CA ILE A 42 -11.12 -9.15 2.44
C ILE A 42 -12.43 -9.88 2.12
N PRO A 43 -13.17 -9.48 1.07
CA PRO A 43 -14.39 -10.18 0.65
C PRO A 43 -14.11 -11.66 0.31
N ALA A 44 -15.09 -12.51 0.58
CA ALA A 44 -15.00 -13.92 0.24
C ALA A 44 -14.77 -14.12 -1.27
N GLY A 45 -13.92 -15.08 -1.63
CA GLY A 45 -13.58 -15.40 -3.02
C GLY A 45 -12.45 -14.56 -3.62
N ILE A 46 -11.96 -13.53 -2.93
CA ILE A 46 -10.73 -12.84 -3.32
C ILE A 46 -9.54 -13.68 -2.88
N THR A 47 -8.71 -14.12 -3.83
CA THR A 47 -7.47 -14.87 -3.58
C THR A 47 -6.22 -14.02 -3.73
N ARG A 48 -6.35 -12.82 -4.33
CA ARG A 48 -5.24 -11.91 -4.58
C ARG A 48 -5.67 -10.47 -4.37
N VAL A 49 -4.78 -9.69 -3.75
CA VAL A 49 -4.88 -8.22 -3.68
C VAL A 49 -3.69 -7.58 -4.39
N LEU A 50 -3.82 -6.31 -4.74
CA LEU A 50 -2.75 -5.50 -5.28
C LEU A 50 -2.35 -4.45 -4.25
N ILE A 51 -1.05 -4.30 -4.02
CA ILE A 51 -0.48 -3.22 -3.22
C ILE A 51 0.03 -2.15 -4.17
N ARG A 52 -0.45 -0.91 -3.99
CA ARG A 52 -0.04 0.26 -4.78
C ARG A 52 0.69 1.24 -3.90
N ALA A 53 1.92 1.61 -4.28
CA ALA A 53 2.66 2.67 -3.61
C ALA A 53 2.24 4.03 -4.15
N HIS A 54 2.30 5.05 -3.29
CA HIS A 54 2.11 6.45 -3.66
C HIS A 54 3.24 7.28 -3.03
N ASP A 55 3.72 8.28 -3.77
CA ASP A 55 4.63 9.29 -3.25
C ASP A 55 4.02 10.69 -3.32
N SER A 56 4.50 11.57 -2.45
CA SER A 56 3.95 12.92 -2.25
C SER A 56 4.05 13.85 -3.46
N VAL A 57 4.77 13.48 -4.53
CA VAL A 57 5.02 14.32 -5.72
C VAL A 57 4.42 13.71 -6.99
N HIS A 58 4.72 12.46 -7.31
CA HIS A 58 4.31 11.80 -8.56
C HIS A 58 3.01 11.01 -8.41
N GLY A 59 2.54 10.81 -7.19
CA GLY A 59 1.34 10.05 -6.93
C GLY A 59 1.57 8.54 -7.00
N TYR A 60 0.65 7.80 -7.62
CA TYR A 60 0.73 6.34 -7.66
C TYR A 60 1.83 5.84 -8.59
N ALA A 61 2.63 4.89 -8.10
CA ALA A 61 3.59 4.17 -8.91
C ALA A 61 2.88 3.32 -9.99
N THR A 62 3.50 3.18 -11.16
CA THR A 62 3.01 2.29 -12.22
C THR A 62 3.18 0.82 -11.88
N ALA A 63 4.22 0.49 -11.09
CA ALA A 63 4.43 -0.84 -10.57
C ALA A 63 3.47 -1.12 -9.41
N VAL A 64 2.82 -2.28 -9.46
CA VAL A 64 1.97 -2.79 -8.39
C VAL A 64 2.53 -4.11 -7.91
N PHE A 65 2.41 -4.37 -6.61
CA PHE A 65 2.84 -5.64 -6.02
C PHE A 65 1.62 -6.55 -5.85
N PRO A 66 1.49 -7.65 -6.61
CA PRO A 66 0.46 -8.63 -6.38
C PRO A 66 0.79 -9.47 -5.15
N LEU A 67 -0.16 -9.57 -4.23
CA LEU A 67 -0.06 -10.41 -3.04
C LEU A 67 -1.14 -11.50 -3.09
N GLU A 68 -0.70 -12.75 -3.23
CA GLU A 68 -1.55 -13.92 -3.07
C GLU A 68 -1.88 -14.11 -1.58
N LEU A 69 -3.15 -14.39 -1.30
CA LEU A 69 -3.64 -14.59 0.04
C LEU A 69 -3.53 -16.08 0.41
N PRO A 70 -3.15 -16.40 1.65
CA PRO A 70 -3.15 -17.78 2.12
C PRO A 70 -4.57 -18.35 2.06
N HIS A 71 -4.66 -19.62 1.66
CA HIS A 71 -5.89 -20.40 1.62
C HIS A 71 -6.15 -21.11 2.96
#